data_AF-C0HGD9-F1
#
_entry.id   AF-C0HGD9-F1
#
_cell.length_a   1.000
_cell.length_b   1.000
_cell.length_c   1.000
_cell.angle_alpha   90.00
_cell.angle_beta   90.00
_cell.angle_gamma   90.00
#
_symmetry.space_group_name_H-M   'P 1'
#
loop_
_entity.id
_entity.type
_entity.pdbx_description
1 polymer ?
#
loop_
_entity_poly.entity_id
_entity_poly.type
_entity_poly.pdbx_seq_one_letter_code
_entity_poly.pdbx_strand_id
1 'polypeptide(L)'
;MDPGEPSRLLDLLRDLRCREAVRDRILAHGALRAAVAARRRVELLHARGLSRHDALRVLAAEPRTMLYSPEDVERKLEFLVETMGFEVGWLVQYPEFLGVNLDRWIIPRHNVVEHLKSVGGLGDPVEMKHYVRLTRRRFYNMFVKPYPECERIFGGLVRERDEMARRRHPTGLWKLFKPAKHERTQEDVQNMKSLVGSLK
;
A
#
# COMPACT_ATOMS: atom_id res chain seq x y z
N MET A 1 -8.39 -33.79 11.28
CA MET A 1 -7.36 -33.26 10.35
C MET A 1 -7.02 -31.85 10.78
N ASP A 2 -5.83 -31.66 11.31
CA ASP A 2 -5.42 -30.38 11.91
C ASP A 2 -5.17 -29.33 10.82
N PRO A 3 -5.67 -28.09 10.95
CA PRO A 3 -5.43 -27.04 9.97
C PRO A 3 -3.94 -26.65 9.85
N GLY A 4 -3.13 -26.95 10.87
CA GLY A 4 -1.70 -26.67 10.92
C GLY A 4 -0.79 -27.73 10.30
N GLU A 5 -1.36 -28.78 9.67
CA GLU A 5 -0.57 -29.84 9.02
C GLU A 5 0.26 -29.26 7.85
N PRO A 6 1.55 -29.64 7.74
CA PRO A 6 2.47 -29.08 6.73
C PRO A 6 2.04 -29.38 5.29
N SER A 7 1.36 -30.50 5.03
CA SER A 7 0.77 -30.85 3.73
C SER A 7 -0.26 -29.82 3.28
N ARG A 8 -1.20 -29.45 4.15
CA ARG A 8 -2.26 -28.46 3.84
C ARG A 8 -1.67 -27.07 3.59
N LEU A 9 -0.61 -26.70 4.30
CA LEU A 9 0.08 -25.44 4.08
C LEU A 9 0.82 -25.40 2.74
N LEU A 10 1.38 -26.53 2.30
CA LEU A 10 1.99 -26.64 0.98
C LEU A 10 0.96 -26.56 -0.14
N ASP A 11 -0.20 -27.22 0.03
CA ASP A 11 -1.33 -27.09 -0.91
C ASP A 11 -1.84 -25.64 -0.96
N LEU A 12 -2.01 -24.99 0.20
CA LEU A 12 -2.38 -23.59 0.28
C LEU A 12 -1.41 -22.69 -0.49
N LEU A 13 -0.10 -22.91 -0.33
CA LEU A 13 0.94 -22.15 -1.05
C LEU A 13 0.88 -22.35 -2.56
N ARG A 14 0.56 -23.56 -3.03
CA ARG A 14 0.36 -23.86 -4.46
C ARG A 14 -0.87 -23.14 -5.01
N ASP A 15 -1.92 -23.06 -4.21
CA ASP A 15 -3.22 -22.52 -4.61
C ASP A 15 -3.38 -21.02 -4.29
N LEU A 16 -2.32 -20.34 -3.81
CA LEU A 16 -2.34 -18.91 -3.50
C LEU A 16 -2.65 -18.07 -4.74
N ARG A 17 -3.86 -17.48 -4.75
CA ARG A 17 -4.27 -16.50 -5.75
C ARG A 17 -3.75 -15.11 -5.38
N CYS A 18 -2.47 -14.85 -5.62
CA CYS A 18 -1.86 -13.54 -5.42
C CYS A 18 -1.04 -13.08 -6.64
N ARG A 19 -0.58 -11.82 -6.61
CA ARG A 19 0.29 -11.28 -7.67
C ARG A 19 1.56 -12.12 -7.76
N GLU A 20 2.03 -12.39 -8.98
CA GLU A 20 3.23 -13.22 -9.21
C GLU A 20 4.44 -12.70 -8.43
N ALA A 21 4.70 -11.39 -8.46
CA ALA A 21 5.78 -10.78 -7.69
C ALA A 21 5.66 -10.94 -6.15
N VAL A 22 4.47 -11.21 -5.62
CA VAL A 22 4.29 -11.56 -4.20
C VAL A 22 4.58 -13.03 -3.99
N ARG A 23 4.02 -13.90 -4.84
CA ARG A 23 4.26 -15.34 -4.82
C ARG A 23 5.75 -15.67 -4.91
N ASP A 24 6.45 -15.06 -5.86
CA ASP A 24 7.88 -15.33 -6.10
C ASP A 24 8.73 -14.90 -4.90
N ARG A 25 8.37 -13.80 -4.23
CA ARG A 25 9.07 -13.37 -3.00
C ARG A 25 8.82 -14.31 -1.82
N ILE A 26 7.60 -14.82 -1.67
CA ILE A 26 7.26 -15.79 -0.62
C ILE A 26 8.03 -17.09 -0.86
N LEU A 27 8.08 -17.55 -2.10
CA LEU A 27 8.72 -18.80 -2.50
C LEU A 27 10.22 -18.66 -2.79
N ALA A 28 10.81 -17.47 -2.66
CA ALA A 28 12.21 -17.20 -2.99
C ALA A 28 13.19 -18.10 -2.24
N HIS A 29 12.83 -18.53 -1.03
CA HIS A 29 13.64 -19.43 -0.20
C HIS A 29 13.11 -20.87 -0.18
N GLY A 30 12.22 -21.22 -1.12
CA GLY A 30 11.63 -22.55 -1.26
C GLY A 30 10.30 -22.74 -0.51
N ALA A 31 9.49 -23.67 -1.02
CA ALA A 31 8.14 -23.93 -0.53
C ALA A 31 8.10 -24.41 0.95
N LEU A 32 9.10 -25.18 1.39
CA LEU A 32 9.17 -25.66 2.77
C LEU A 32 9.36 -24.51 3.77
N ARG A 33 10.26 -23.56 3.46
CA ARG A 33 10.47 -22.38 4.31
C ARG A 33 9.23 -21.49 4.34
N ALA A 34 8.59 -21.32 3.19
CA ALA A 34 7.31 -20.61 3.11
C ALA A 34 6.22 -21.31 3.95
N ALA A 35 6.15 -22.64 3.94
CA ALA A 35 5.17 -23.39 4.73
C ALA A 35 5.42 -23.23 6.25
N VAL A 36 6.68 -23.25 6.67
CA VAL A 36 7.04 -22.96 8.07
C VAL A 36 6.68 -21.53 8.45
N ALA A 37 6.93 -20.54 7.58
CA ALA A 37 6.53 -19.16 7.80
C ALA A 37 4.99 -19.03 7.89
N ALA A 38 4.25 -19.67 6.98
CA ALA A 38 2.79 -19.73 7.00
C ALA A 38 2.26 -20.30 8.32
N ARG A 39 2.82 -21.44 8.77
CA ARG A 39 2.47 -22.06 10.05
C ARG A 39 2.66 -21.09 11.21
N ARG A 40 3.81 -20.41 11.27
CA ARG A 40 4.09 -19.41 12.32
C ARG A 40 3.07 -18.28 12.32
N ARG A 41 2.58 -17.85 11.15
CA ARG A 41 1.52 -16.82 11.05
C ARG A 41 0.17 -17.33 11.52
N VAL A 42 -0.19 -18.56 11.16
CA VAL A 42 -1.44 -19.19 11.61
C VAL A 42 -1.45 -19.31 13.13
N GLU A 43 -0.36 -19.81 13.74
CA GLU A 43 -0.30 -19.94 15.20
C GLU A 43 -0.28 -18.58 15.91
N LEU A 44 0.39 -17.57 15.34
CA LEU A 44 0.37 -16.20 15.89
C LEU A 44 -1.03 -15.61 15.88
N LEU A 45 -1.75 -15.71 14.76
CA LEU A 45 -3.14 -15.25 14.66
C LEU A 45 -4.07 -16.04 15.58
N HIS A 46 -3.83 -17.34 15.72
CA HIS A 46 -4.58 -18.20 16.63
C HIS A 46 -4.39 -17.79 18.10
N ALA A 47 -3.15 -17.51 18.51
CA ALA A 47 -2.83 -17.02 19.85
C ALA A 47 -3.50 -15.67 20.17
N ARG A 48 -3.80 -14.85 19.15
CA ARG A 48 -4.53 -13.58 19.28
C ARG A 48 -6.05 -13.75 19.19
N GLY A 49 -6.58 -14.97 19.16
CA GLY A 49 -8.00 -15.27 19.29
C GLY A 49 -8.73 -15.67 18.01
N LEU A 50 -8.04 -15.84 16.88
CA LEU A 50 -8.66 -16.40 15.67
C LEU A 50 -8.73 -17.94 15.74
N SER A 51 -9.73 -18.53 15.08
CA SER A 51 -9.67 -19.96 14.80
C SER A 51 -8.55 -20.24 13.80
N ARG A 52 -7.89 -21.41 13.88
CA ARG A 52 -6.86 -21.79 12.90
C ARG A 52 -7.41 -21.77 11.46
N HIS A 53 -8.68 -22.12 11.29
CA HIS A 53 -9.37 -22.08 10.00
C HIS A 53 -9.48 -20.64 9.47
N ASP A 54 -9.90 -19.69 10.31
CA ASP A 54 -9.99 -18.29 9.90
C ASP A 54 -8.61 -17.66 9.71
N ALA A 55 -7.63 -18.02 10.53
CA ALA A 55 -6.24 -17.59 10.33
C ALA A 55 -5.70 -18.04 8.97
N LEU A 56 -6.00 -19.27 8.53
CA LEU A 56 -5.66 -19.74 7.18
C LEU A 56 -6.37 -18.94 6.09
N ARG A 57 -7.65 -18.63 6.27
CA ARG A 57 -8.42 -17.80 5.32
C ARG A 57 -7.84 -16.41 5.18
N VAL A 58 -7.47 -15.78 6.31
CA VAL A 58 -6.80 -14.47 6.34
C VAL A 58 -5.46 -14.54 5.61
N LEU A 59 -4.66 -15.58 5.86
CA LEU A 59 -3.36 -15.76 5.23
C LEU A 59 -3.47 -16.00 3.71
N ALA A 60 -4.47 -16.78 3.29
CA ALA A 60 -4.74 -17.01 1.87
C ALA A 60 -5.18 -15.73 1.15
N ALA A 61 -6.00 -14.91 1.82
CA ALA A 61 -6.49 -13.65 1.28
C ALA A 61 -5.39 -12.58 1.24
N GLU A 62 -4.51 -12.55 2.25
CA GLU A 62 -3.39 -11.60 2.33
C GLU A 62 -2.04 -12.31 2.61
N PRO A 63 -1.43 -12.90 1.57
CA PRO A 63 -0.18 -13.65 1.72
C PRO A 63 1.03 -12.74 1.95
N ARG A 64 0.90 -11.41 1.74
CA ARG A 64 1.99 -10.46 2.07
C ARG A 64 2.34 -10.47 3.56
N THR A 65 1.45 -10.95 4.42
CA THR A 65 1.72 -11.17 5.85
C THR A 65 2.95 -12.05 6.10
N MET A 66 3.28 -12.97 5.18
CA MET A 66 4.48 -13.82 5.28
C MET A 66 5.78 -13.08 4.95
N LEU A 67 5.69 -11.92 4.28
CA LEU A 67 6.85 -11.11 3.91
C LEU A 67 7.31 -10.19 5.04
N TYR A 68 6.49 -9.99 6.06
CA TYR A 68 6.83 -9.22 7.26
C TYR A 68 7.43 -10.13 8.33
N SER A 69 8.25 -9.57 9.23
CA SER A 69 8.78 -10.31 10.37
C SER A 69 7.65 -10.68 11.35
N PRO A 70 7.80 -11.74 12.15
CA PRO A 70 6.81 -12.10 13.18
C PRO A 70 6.52 -10.94 14.12
N GLU A 71 7.57 -10.25 14.52
CA GLU A 71 7.54 -9.17 15.49
C GLU A 71 6.80 -7.95 14.92
N ASP A 72 6.95 -7.66 13.62
CA ASP A 72 6.20 -6.59 12.95
C ASP A 72 4.71 -6.91 12.83
N VAL A 73 4.36 -8.18 12.60
CA VAL A 73 2.95 -8.61 12.55
C VAL A 73 2.35 -8.52 13.96
N GLU A 74 3.09 -8.94 14.97
CA GLU A 74 2.65 -8.90 16.36
C GLU A 74 2.40 -7.46 16.84
N ARG A 75 3.40 -6.59 16.68
CA ARG A 75 3.30 -5.15 16.97
C ARG A 75 2.14 -4.48 16.25
N LYS A 76 1.86 -4.92 15.02
CA LYS A 76 0.71 -4.43 14.26
C LYS A 76 -0.61 -4.88 14.88
N LEU A 77 -0.73 -6.14 15.29
CA LEU A 77 -1.94 -6.63 15.94
C LEU A 77 -2.19 -5.92 17.26
N GLU A 78 -1.16 -5.67 18.06
CA GLU A 78 -1.25 -4.87 19.29
C GLU A 78 -1.79 -3.48 19.01
N PHE A 79 -1.20 -2.76 18.05
CA PHE A 79 -1.67 -1.43 17.69
C PHE A 79 -3.14 -1.44 17.21
N LEU A 80 -3.53 -2.41 16.40
CA LEU A 80 -4.90 -2.53 15.93
C LEU A 80 -5.88 -2.74 17.08
N VAL A 81 -5.59 -3.70 17.97
CA VAL A 81 -6.49 -4.04 19.08
C VAL A 81 -6.51 -2.95 20.14
N GLU A 82 -5.34 -2.57 20.64
CA GLU A 82 -5.21 -1.69 21.82
C GLU A 82 -5.47 -0.23 21.47
N THR A 83 -4.96 0.25 20.32
CA THR A 83 -5.06 1.66 19.95
C THR A 83 -6.29 1.95 19.10
N MET A 84 -6.58 1.09 18.11
CA MET A 84 -7.71 1.32 17.20
C MET A 84 -9.03 0.69 17.64
N GLY A 85 -9.03 -0.09 18.74
CA GLY A 85 -10.22 -0.83 19.19
C GLY A 85 -10.68 -1.88 18.19
N PHE A 86 -9.75 -2.41 17.38
CA PHE A 86 -10.05 -3.34 16.29
C PHE A 86 -10.23 -4.77 16.85
N GLU A 87 -11.35 -5.40 16.56
CA GLU A 87 -11.55 -6.80 16.90
C GLU A 87 -10.75 -7.71 15.96
N VAL A 88 -10.00 -8.67 16.50
CA VAL A 88 -9.17 -9.58 15.69
C VAL A 88 -10.01 -10.36 14.67
N GLY A 89 -11.27 -10.67 15.00
CA GLY A 89 -12.23 -11.31 14.07
C GLY A 89 -12.48 -10.51 12.79
N TRP A 90 -12.34 -9.18 12.82
CA TRP A 90 -12.50 -8.33 11.63
C TRP A 90 -11.37 -8.53 10.62
N LEU A 91 -10.24 -9.15 10.97
CA LEU A 91 -9.20 -9.50 10.01
C LEU A 91 -9.70 -10.45 8.93
N VAL A 92 -10.74 -11.25 9.21
CA VAL A 92 -11.37 -12.13 8.21
C VAL A 92 -12.06 -11.30 7.12
N GLN A 93 -12.64 -10.16 7.49
CA GLN A 93 -13.29 -9.24 6.55
C GLN A 93 -12.30 -8.27 5.89
N TYR A 94 -11.28 -7.87 6.64
CA TYR A 94 -10.28 -6.88 6.23
C TYR A 94 -8.84 -7.40 6.37
N PRO A 95 -8.47 -8.46 5.63
CA PRO A 95 -7.13 -9.03 5.74
C PRO A 95 -6.04 -8.06 5.26
N GLU A 96 -6.40 -7.03 4.49
CA GLU A 96 -5.46 -6.07 3.89
C GLU A 96 -4.63 -5.30 4.93
N PHE A 97 -5.12 -5.18 6.17
CA PHE A 97 -4.36 -4.58 7.29
C PHE A 97 -3.02 -5.28 7.52
N LEU A 98 -2.97 -6.60 7.36
CA LEU A 98 -1.73 -7.37 7.53
C LEU A 98 -0.75 -7.17 6.36
N GLY A 99 -1.24 -6.74 5.20
CA GLY A 99 -0.45 -6.54 3.99
C GLY A 99 0.21 -5.16 3.84
N VAL A 100 -0.05 -4.20 4.73
CA VAL A 100 0.54 -2.85 4.71
C VAL A 100 1.52 -2.63 5.86
N ASN A 101 2.45 -1.68 5.71
CA ASN A 101 3.39 -1.34 6.78
C ASN A 101 2.70 -0.48 7.87
N LEU A 102 2.87 -0.85 9.15
CA LEU A 102 2.22 -0.16 10.27
C LEU A 102 2.63 1.32 10.35
N ASP A 103 3.93 1.58 10.44
CA ASP A 103 4.51 2.91 10.69
C ASP A 103 4.28 3.90 9.56
N ARG A 104 4.35 3.42 8.32
CA ARG A 104 4.23 4.27 7.12
C ARG A 104 2.80 4.46 6.67
N TRP A 105 1.89 3.54 7.02
CA TRP A 105 0.56 3.50 6.43
C TRP A 105 -0.55 3.69 7.45
N ILE A 106 -0.58 2.87 8.51
CA ILE A 106 -1.70 2.82 9.45
C ILE A 106 -1.58 3.95 10.47
N ILE A 107 -0.43 4.08 11.14
CA ILE A 107 -0.22 5.07 12.22
C ILE A 107 -0.48 6.52 11.74
N PRO A 108 0.09 6.99 10.61
CA PRO A 108 -0.12 8.38 10.18
C PRO A 108 -1.59 8.66 9.84
N ARG A 109 -2.33 7.66 9.33
CA ARG A 109 -3.75 7.80 9.01
C ARG A 109 -4.60 7.80 10.27
N HIS A 110 -4.28 6.94 11.22
CA HIS A 110 -4.94 6.90 12.53
C HIS A 110 -4.81 8.24 13.23
N ASN A 111 -3.60 8.78 13.33
CA ASN A 111 -3.38 10.07 14.00
C ASN A 111 -4.16 11.23 13.35
N VAL A 112 -4.24 11.27 12.01
CA VAL A 112 -5.06 12.27 11.31
C VAL A 112 -6.54 12.10 11.63
N VAL A 113 -7.07 10.87 11.55
CA VAL A 113 -8.48 10.63 11.81
C VAL A 113 -8.85 10.92 13.26
N GLU A 114 -8.02 10.53 14.23
CA GLU A 114 -8.26 10.83 15.65
C GLU A 114 -8.21 12.35 15.93
N HIS A 115 -7.29 13.07 15.29
CA HIS A 115 -7.28 14.52 15.37
C HIS A 115 -8.55 15.15 14.79
N LEU A 116 -8.99 14.69 13.61
CA LEU A 116 -10.23 15.19 13.00
C LEU A 116 -11.48 14.85 13.83
N LYS A 117 -11.49 13.70 14.51
CA LYS A 117 -12.55 13.34 15.47
C LYS A 117 -12.57 14.32 16.65
N SER A 118 -11.42 14.66 17.22
CA SER A 118 -11.36 15.51 18.41
C SER A 118 -11.77 16.97 18.13
N VAL A 119 -11.54 17.46 16.91
CA VAL A 119 -11.98 18.80 16.49
C VAL A 119 -13.40 18.83 15.91
N GLY A 120 -14.08 17.68 15.80
CA GLY A 120 -15.40 17.57 15.19
C GLY A 120 -15.39 17.81 13.67
N GLY A 121 -14.25 17.62 13.01
CA GLY A 121 -14.09 17.86 11.56
C GLY A 121 -14.67 16.74 10.68
N LEU A 122 -15.07 15.61 11.26
CA LEU A 122 -15.68 14.50 10.54
C LEU A 122 -17.20 14.56 10.64
N GLY A 123 -17.88 14.70 9.49
CA GLY A 123 -19.33 14.58 9.42
C GLY A 123 -19.82 13.15 9.69
N ASP A 124 -19.10 12.17 9.14
CA ASP A 124 -19.40 10.74 9.29
C ASP A 124 -18.20 9.97 9.87
N PRO A 125 -18.43 8.88 10.63
CA PRO A 125 -17.37 8.04 11.13
C PRO A 125 -16.59 7.38 9.97
N VAL A 126 -15.26 7.45 10.03
CA VAL A 126 -14.39 6.83 9.02
C VAL A 126 -14.41 5.32 9.20
N GLU A 127 -14.93 4.61 8.20
CA GLU A 127 -14.91 3.15 8.20
C GLU A 127 -13.49 2.57 8.22
N MET A 128 -13.29 1.46 8.92
CA MET A 128 -11.99 0.78 9.06
C MET A 128 -11.36 0.43 7.70
N LYS A 129 -12.17 0.02 6.71
CA LYS A 129 -11.68 -0.31 5.36
C LYS A 129 -10.93 0.85 4.69
N HIS A 130 -11.27 2.10 5.02
CA HIS A 130 -10.67 3.28 4.41
C HIS A 130 -9.21 3.50 4.82
N TYR A 131 -8.80 3.02 6.00
CA TYR A 131 -7.40 3.08 6.44
C TYR A 131 -6.46 2.34 5.50
N VAL A 132 -6.91 1.24 4.89
CA VAL A 132 -6.05 0.42 4.03
C VAL A 132 -6.36 0.62 2.55
N ARG A 133 -7.65 0.69 2.18
CA ARG A 133 -8.07 0.73 0.76
C ARG A 133 -7.86 2.08 0.09
N LEU A 134 -7.87 3.19 0.84
CA LEU A 134 -7.60 4.49 0.24
C LEU A 134 -6.12 4.59 -0.14
N THR A 135 -5.86 5.00 -1.37
CA THR A 135 -4.51 5.38 -1.79
C THR A 135 -4.02 6.56 -0.95
N ARG A 136 -2.71 6.66 -0.72
CA ARG A 136 -2.11 7.79 0.03
C ARG A 136 -2.58 9.15 -0.50
N ARG A 137 -2.66 9.31 -1.82
CA ARG A 137 -3.14 10.54 -2.48
C ARG A 137 -4.62 10.83 -2.20
N ARG A 138 -5.49 9.81 -2.30
CA ARG A 138 -6.92 9.99 -1.99
C ARG A 138 -7.13 10.34 -0.52
N PHE A 139 -6.46 9.62 0.38
CA PHE A 139 -6.51 9.92 1.82
C PHE A 139 -6.07 11.35 2.10
N TYR A 140 -4.92 11.77 1.53
CA TYR A 140 -4.44 13.14 1.69
C TYR A 140 -5.44 14.18 1.18
N ASN A 141 -5.98 14.02 -0.03
CA ASN A 141 -6.92 15.00 -0.59
C ASN A 141 -8.23 15.11 0.21
N MET A 142 -8.67 14.03 0.86
CA MET A 142 -9.91 14.00 1.62
C MET A 142 -9.73 14.48 3.07
N PHE A 143 -8.70 14.00 3.76
CA PHE A 143 -8.57 14.20 5.21
C PHE A 143 -7.43 15.14 5.61
N VAL A 144 -6.50 15.45 4.70
CA VAL A 144 -5.31 16.25 5.05
C VAL A 144 -5.34 17.61 4.35
N LYS A 145 -5.57 17.65 3.04
CA LYS A 145 -5.59 18.90 2.25
C LYS A 145 -6.62 19.93 2.76
N PRO A 146 -7.84 19.54 3.21
CA PRO A 146 -8.80 20.51 3.73
C PRO A 146 -8.42 21.08 5.11
N TYR A 147 -7.50 20.42 5.83
CA TYR A 147 -7.14 20.70 7.23
C TYR A 147 -5.62 20.90 7.35
N PRO A 148 -5.10 22.14 7.22
CA PRO A 148 -3.66 22.41 7.21
C PRO A 148 -2.89 21.85 8.43
N GLU A 149 -3.53 21.81 9.59
CA GLU A 149 -3.01 21.20 10.82
C GLU A 149 -2.69 19.71 10.66
N CYS A 150 -3.47 18.98 9.86
CA CYS A 150 -3.26 17.56 9.59
C CYS A 150 -2.02 17.30 8.72
N GLU A 151 -1.48 18.31 8.01
CA GLU A 151 -0.26 18.12 7.21
C GLU A 151 0.94 17.77 8.08
N ARG A 152 1.04 18.40 9.25
CA ARG A 152 2.10 18.14 10.24
C ARG A 152 1.97 16.72 10.82
N ILE A 153 0.74 16.28 11.08
CA ILE A 153 0.43 14.96 11.66
C ILE A 153 0.69 13.83 10.65
N PHE A 154 0.26 14.02 9.40
CA PHE A 154 0.42 13.01 8.35
C PHE A 154 1.88 12.86 7.85
N GLY A 155 2.76 13.78 8.24
CA GLY A 155 4.15 13.83 7.77
C GLY A 155 4.30 14.35 6.33
N GLY A 156 3.23 14.91 5.75
CA GLY A 156 3.15 15.47 4.40
C GLY A 156 3.34 14.46 3.25
N LEU A 157 2.90 14.85 2.04
CA LEU A 157 3.30 14.19 0.78
C LEU A 157 4.79 14.41 0.43
N VAL A 158 5.43 15.38 1.12
CA VAL A 158 6.72 15.95 0.75
C VAL A 158 7.90 15.05 1.14
N ARG A 159 7.86 14.33 2.27
CA ARG A 159 9.02 13.53 2.74
C ARG A 159 9.40 12.39 1.79
N GLU A 160 8.45 11.73 1.13
CA GLU A 160 8.76 10.67 0.16
C GLU A 160 9.04 11.19 -1.25
N ARG A 161 8.36 12.25 -1.70
CA ARG A 161 8.57 12.80 -3.04
C ARG A 161 9.95 13.45 -3.16
N ASP A 162 10.43 14.15 -2.13
CA ASP A 162 11.78 14.70 -2.13
C ASP A 162 12.86 13.61 -2.12
N GLU A 163 12.69 12.54 -1.34
CA GLU A 163 13.70 11.48 -1.27
C GLU A 163 13.76 10.60 -2.54
N MET A 164 12.62 10.31 -3.19
CA MET A 164 12.57 9.51 -4.42
C MET A 164 12.80 10.32 -5.69
N ALA A 165 12.24 11.53 -5.81
CA ALA A 165 12.38 12.34 -7.02
C ALA A 165 13.82 12.83 -7.22
N ARG A 166 14.55 13.11 -6.13
CA ARG A 166 15.98 13.47 -6.18
C ARG A 166 16.88 12.33 -6.71
N ARG A 167 16.43 11.07 -6.64
CA ARG A 167 17.24 9.90 -7.04
C ARG A 167 17.04 9.43 -8.48
N ARG A 168 15.90 9.75 -9.12
CA ARG A 168 15.54 9.12 -10.41
C ARG A 168 15.78 9.98 -11.64
N HIS A 169 15.86 11.30 -11.50
CA HIS A 169 16.16 12.20 -12.61
C HIS A 169 17.08 13.31 -12.14
N PRO A 170 18.29 13.48 -12.71
CA PRO A 170 19.07 14.68 -12.46
C PRO A 170 18.25 15.87 -12.97
N THR A 171 17.78 16.69 -12.04
CA THR A 171 17.04 17.92 -12.33
C THR A 171 17.90 18.81 -13.22
N GLY A 172 17.38 19.15 -14.41
CA GLY A 172 18.06 20.04 -15.35
C GLY A 172 18.59 19.39 -16.64
N LEU A 173 18.45 18.07 -16.86
CA LEU A 173 18.85 17.44 -18.13
C LEU A 173 18.18 18.07 -19.36
N TRP A 174 16.92 18.51 -19.23
CA TRP A 174 16.20 19.19 -20.31
C TRP A 174 16.85 20.53 -20.73
N LYS A 175 17.68 21.14 -19.87
CA LYS A 175 18.47 22.33 -20.21
C LYS A 175 19.72 22.00 -21.04
N LEU A 176 20.19 20.75 -21.00
CA LEU A 176 21.30 20.26 -21.81
C LEU A 176 20.85 19.90 -23.23
N PHE A 177 19.58 19.52 -23.40
CA PHE A 177 18.97 19.35 -24.72
C PHE A 177 18.69 20.71 -25.35
N LYS A 178 19.60 21.19 -26.19
CA LYS A 178 19.29 22.25 -27.15
C LYS A 178 18.75 21.58 -28.41
N PRO A 179 17.44 21.69 -28.74
CA PRO A 179 16.95 21.17 -30.01
C PRO A 179 17.74 21.82 -31.15
N ALA A 180 18.10 21.04 -32.17
CA ALA A 180 18.74 21.58 -33.36
C ALA A 180 17.84 22.68 -33.92
N LYS A 181 18.41 23.86 -34.20
CA LYS A 181 17.67 24.92 -34.87
C LYS A 181 17.36 24.43 -36.29
N HIS A 182 16.11 24.03 -36.52
CA HIS A 182 15.65 23.69 -37.86
C HIS A 182 15.60 24.97 -38.68
N GLU A 183 16.46 25.07 -39.69
CA GLU A 183 16.40 26.17 -40.66
C GLU A 183 15.18 25.92 -41.56
N ARG A 184 14.17 26.79 -41.46
CA ARG A 184 12.96 26.69 -42.29
C ARG A 184 13.37 26.72 -43.77
N THR A 185 13.14 25.62 -44.47
CA THR A 185 13.35 25.56 -45.92
C THR A 185 12.22 26.30 -46.64
N GLN A 186 12.45 26.66 -47.91
CA GLN A 186 11.42 27.29 -48.74
C GLN A 186 10.19 26.39 -48.90
N GLU A 187 10.36 25.07 -48.91
CA GLU A 187 9.26 24.11 -48.88
C GLU A 187 8.45 24.19 -47.58
N ASP A 188 9.09 24.32 -46.42
CA ASP A 188 8.37 24.50 -45.14
C ASP A 188 7.49 25.76 -45.17
N VAL A 189 7.99 26.84 -45.77
CA VAL A 189 7.24 28.10 -45.93
C VAL A 189 6.07 27.92 -46.88
N GLN A 190 6.26 27.22 -48.00
CA GLN A 190 5.21 26.98 -48.98
C GLN A 190 4.12 26.05 -48.42
N ASN A 191 4.51 25.01 -47.68
CA ASN A 191 3.60 24.11 -47.00
C ASN A 191 2.76 24.85 -45.95
N MET A 192 3.37 25.74 -45.15
CA MET A 192 2.62 26.59 -44.21
C MET A 192 1.65 27.54 -44.93
N LYS A 193 2.06 28.15 -46.04
CA LYS A 193 1.17 29.03 -46.84
C LYS A 193 0.00 28.27 -47.43
N SER A 194 0.24 27.06 -47.93
CA SER A 194 -0.83 26.17 -48.43
C SER A 194 -1.80 25.81 -47.30
N LEU A 195 -1.30 25.49 -46.11
CA LEU A 195 -2.14 25.11 -44.98
C LEU A 195 -3.02 26.27 -44.49
N VAL A 196 -2.47 27.49 -44.46
CA VAL A 196 -3.22 28.71 -44.11
C VAL A 196 -4.21 29.10 -45.23
N GLY A 197 -3.85 28.85 -46.49
CA GLY A 197 -4.72 29.07 -47.64
C GLY A 197 -5.95 28.16 -47.63
N SER A 198 -5.81 26.90 -47.20
CA SER A 198 -6.91 25.93 -47.10
C SER A 198 -7.89 26.17 -45.94
N LEU A 199 -7.60 27.14 -45.07
CA LEU A 199 -8.45 27.51 -43.92
C LEU A 199 -9.35 28.72 -44.21
N LYS A 200 -9.35 29.22 -45.46
CA LYS A 200 -10.30 30.20 -45.99
C LYS A 200 -11.32 29.51 -46.88
#